data_AF-A0A820HK08-F1
#
_entry.id   AF-A0A820HK08-F1
#
_cell.length_a   1.000
_cell.length_b   1.000
_cell.length_c   1.000
_cell.angle_alpha   90.00
_cell.angle_beta   90.00
_cell.angle_gamma   90.00
#
_symmetry.space_group_name_H-M   'P 1'
#
loop_
_entity.id
_entity.type
_entity.pdbx_description
1 polymer ?
#
loop_
_entity_poly.entity_id
_entity_poly.type
_entity_poly.pdbx_seq_one_letter_code
_entity_poly.pdbx_strand_id
1 'polypeptide(L)'
;MNVEDRIEKSCFSKYHSHVQAVAAKTAKQKDRQQHFGSKTRHDTLNTNQNKTLWTSTIYMLRDKQLLPVVCFVFSRKRCDDYLELVKGLDLNTQEDKHYVAQFFRQALSRLNESDRQLQQVMNLQEMAKRGIAIHHSGVLPILRESVELLFQTGRIKVLFATETFAMGINMPARTVLFDSLQKHDGKGFRELVPSEYIQMAGRAGRRGLDKTGTVIALCKGDVPSIASLKAMILGKSAKLQSQFRLTYSMILNFLRVAECPLEYMVSSSYSEYHSQKANARDIIAANKLRSTIETVHQSMKSYYTNELKNYFNECEQFWDVLFQIQEILIHQEKISHRFLDDLLKCGRIIRIRDIYETDIPAIVLDGSFSSSGKNANHQRIISALVISQSGNRLLTDLDRLILKENEKMFILPVQKWSIDQNEQEQKLIYQIKNINITDLLDITNEMIPNINYNEILEGHWNHRMGDTFDIELESTMGTDKALKQAIEKLKSIRQKSNNQS
;
A
#
# COMPACT_ATOMS: atom_id res chain seq x y z
N MET A 1 -35.55 -32.61 2.48
CA MET A 1 -34.37 -32.17 1.70
C MET A 1 -33.19 -32.18 2.65
N ASN A 2 -32.25 -33.10 2.45
CA ASN A 2 -31.14 -33.34 3.38
C ASN A 2 -30.20 -32.13 3.46
N VAL A 3 -29.58 -31.94 4.62
CA VAL A 3 -28.64 -30.85 4.91
C VAL A 3 -27.41 -30.90 3.99
N GLU A 4 -27.03 -32.10 3.55
CA GLU A 4 -25.95 -32.36 2.59
C GLU A 4 -26.23 -31.74 1.21
N ASP A 5 -27.45 -31.87 0.67
CA ASP A 5 -27.87 -31.27 -0.62
C ASP A 5 -27.82 -29.73 -0.59
N ARG A 6 -28.02 -29.12 0.57
CA ARG A 6 -27.94 -27.65 0.73
C ARG A 6 -26.49 -27.17 0.80
N ILE A 7 -25.59 -27.96 1.37
CA ILE A 7 -24.16 -27.62 1.48
C ILE A 7 -23.48 -27.77 0.12
N GLU A 8 -23.76 -28.86 -0.63
CA GLU A 8 -23.22 -29.04 -1.98
C GLU A 8 -23.64 -27.91 -2.92
N LYS A 9 -24.93 -27.54 -2.94
CA LYS A 9 -25.44 -26.45 -3.79
C LYS A 9 -24.87 -25.08 -3.42
N SER A 10 -24.65 -24.83 -2.11
CA SER A 10 -24.05 -23.59 -1.62
C SER A 10 -22.56 -23.47 -1.98
N CYS A 11 -21.79 -24.54 -1.79
CA CYS A 11 -20.36 -24.56 -2.12
C CYS A 11 -20.12 -24.49 -3.64
N PHE A 12 -20.90 -25.20 -4.45
CA PHE A 12 -20.80 -25.12 -5.92
C PHE A 12 -21.20 -23.73 -6.45
N SER A 13 -22.25 -23.11 -5.89
CA SER A 13 -22.68 -21.75 -6.26
C SER A 13 -21.61 -20.70 -5.94
N LYS A 14 -20.98 -20.80 -4.76
CA LYS A 14 -19.87 -19.92 -4.36
C LYS A 14 -18.62 -20.14 -5.23
N TYR A 15 -18.34 -21.37 -5.63
CA TYR A 15 -17.22 -21.66 -6.54
C TYR A 15 -17.49 -21.12 -7.96
N HIS A 16 -18.69 -21.34 -8.50
CA HIS A 16 -19.04 -20.88 -9.84
C HIS A 16 -19.06 -19.35 -9.95
N SER A 17 -19.60 -18.66 -8.94
CA SER A 17 -19.56 -17.19 -8.87
C SER A 17 -18.13 -16.65 -8.71
N HIS A 18 -17.27 -17.34 -7.95
CA HIS A 18 -15.85 -16.98 -7.85
C HIS A 18 -15.10 -17.15 -9.17
N VAL A 19 -15.32 -18.26 -9.88
CA VAL A 19 -14.70 -18.53 -11.20
C VAL A 19 -15.18 -17.52 -12.25
N GLN A 20 -16.48 -17.20 -12.27
CA GLN A 20 -17.02 -16.14 -13.15
C GLN A 20 -16.46 -14.76 -12.80
N ALA A 21 -16.32 -14.42 -11.52
CA ALA A 21 -15.74 -13.15 -11.09
C ALA A 21 -14.24 -13.04 -11.45
N VAL A 22 -13.49 -14.15 -11.35
CA VAL A 22 -12.08 -14.21 -11.76
C VAL A 22 -11.95 -14.13 -13.29
N ALA A 23 -12.80 -14.82 -14.04
CA ALA A 23 -12.84 -14.74 -15.50
C ALA A 23 -13.21 -13.32 -15.97
N ALA A 24 -14.20 -12.69 -15.36
CA ALA A 24 -14.62 -11.31 -15.66
C ALA A 24 -13.54 -10.27 -15.30
N LYS A 25 -12.81 -10.47 -14.19
CA LYS A 25 -11.63 -9.63 -13.86
C LYS A 25 -10.50 -9.81 -14.87
N THR A 26 -10.27 -11.02 -15.34
CA THR A 26 -9.21 -11.34 -16.32
C THR A 26 -9.55 -10.78 -17.71
N ALA A 27 -10.83 -10.84 -18.11
CA ALA A 27 -11.33 -10.22 -19.34
C ALA A 27 -11.26 -8.69 -19.29
N LYS A 28 -11.73 -8.06 -18.19
CA LYS A 28 -11.60 -6.60 -17.99
C LYS A 28 -10.15 -6.11 -17.90
N GLN A 29 -9.21 -6.96 -17.44
CA GLN A 29 -7.78 -6.64 -17.45
C GLN A 29 -7.18 -6.71 -18.86
N LYS A 30 -7.65 -7.61 -19.74
CA LYS A 30 -7.20 -7.67 -21.14
C LYS A 30 -7.70 -6.49 -21.97
N ASP A 31 -8.96 -6.07 -21.78
CA ASP A 31 -9.53 -4.93 -22.53
C ASP A 31 -8.92 -3.57 -22.11
N ARG A 32 -8.46 -3.44 -20.86
CA ARG A 32 -7.74 -2.23 -20.41
C ARG A 32 -6.28 -2.17 -20.86
N GLN A 33 -5.71 -3.25 -21.39
CA GLN A 33 -4.30 -3.32 -21.79
C GLN A 33 -4.05 -2.93 -23.25
N GLN A 34 -5.08 -2.73 -24.08
CA GLN A 34 -4.87 -2.51 -25.51
C GLN A 34 -4.65 -1.06 -25.96
N HIS A 35 -4.94 -0.04 -25.15
CA HIS A 35 -4.50 1.32 -25.48
C HIS A 35 -4.30 2.15 -24.20
N PHE A 36 -3.27 3.02 -24.23
CA PHE A 36 -2.84 3.96 -23.19
C PHE A 36 -1.79 3.48 -22.16
N GLY A 37 -0.64 3.02 -22.67
CA GLY A 37 0.62 3.15 -21.94
C GLY A 37 1.38 4.39 -22.44
N SER A 38 1.47 5.44 -21.63
CA SER A 38 2.49 6.47 -21.81
C SER A 38 3.86 5.81 -21.73
N LYS A 39 4.65 5.86 -22.81
CA LYS A 39 6.02 5.32 -22.88
C LYS A 39 6.89 5.99 -21.81
N THR A 40 7.04 5.36 -20.65
CA THR A 40 8.16 5.63 -19.76
C THR A 40 9.43 5.23 -20.52
N ARG A 41 10.26 6.23 -20.85
CA ARG A 41 11.54 6.06 -21.52
C ARG A 41 12.44 5.19 -20.65
N HIS A 42 12.59 3.91 -21.01
CA HIS A 42 13.61 3.04 -20.44
C HIS A 42 14.88 3.09 -21.28
N ASP A 43 16.02 3.16 -20.57
CA ASP A 43 17.36 2.71 -20.94
C ASP A 43 17.79 2.90 -22.41
N THR A 44 18.47 4.00 -22.69
CA THR A 44 19.40 4.06 -23.82
C THR A 44 20.67 4.82 -23.44
N LEU A 45 21.38 4.33 -22.41
CA LEU A 45 22.82 4.55 -22.42
C LEU A 45 23.40 3.81 -23.63
N ASN A 46 24.20 4.52 -24.42
CA ASN A 46 24.87 3.93 -25.57
C ASN A 46 25.78 2.77 -25.10
N THR A 47 25.98 1.73 -25.91
CA THR A 47 26.83 0.57 -25.60
C THR A 47 28.23 1.00 -25.11
N ASN A 48 28.81 2.05 -25.72
CA ASN A 48 30.10 2.61 -25.28
C ASN A 48 30.03 3.26 -23.89
N GLN A 49 28.95 3.98 -23.59
CA GLN A 49 28.75 4.57 -22.25
C GLN A 49 28.58 3.48 -21.20
N ASN A 50 27.83 2.42 -21.50
CA ASN A 50 27.69 1.26 -20.61
C ASN A 50 29.02 0.55 -20.38
N LYS A 51 29.86 0.40 -21.42
CA LYS A 51 31.21 -0.16 -21.28
C LYS A 51 32.05 0.68 -20.32
N THR A 52 32.11 2.00 -20.52
CA THR A 52 32.87 2.90 -19.64
C THR A 52 32.31 2.85 -18.22
N LEU A 53 30.99 2.91 -18.04
CA LEU A 53 30.34 2.83 -16.73
C LEU A 53 30.75 1.57 -15.96
N TRP A 54 30.60 0.39 -16.57
CA TRP A 54 30.95 -0.88 -15.91
C TRP A 54 32.44 -0.98 -15.62
N THR A 55 33.28 -0.62 -16.59
CA THR A 55 34.74 -0.65 -16.44
C THR A 55 35.19 0.27 -15.30
N SER A 56 34.75 1.54 -15.30
CA SER A 56 35.05 2.52 -14.26
C SER A 56 34.51 2.09 -12.89
N THR A 57 33.31 1.52 -12.85
CA THR A 57 32.72 1.03 -11.59
C THR A 57 33.54 -0.11 -11.01
N ILE A 58 33.94 -1.09 -11.83
CA ILE A 58 34.75 -2.23 -11.34
C ILE A 58 36.14 -1.77 -10.90
N TYR A 59 36.79 -0.84 -11.62
CA TYR A 59 38.06 -0.24 -11.17
C TYR A 59 37.89 0.48 -9.83
N MET A 60 36.86 1.31 -9.68
CA MET A 60 36.57 1.99 -8.41
C MET A 60 36.34 1.00 -7.26
N LEU A 61 35.66 -0.13 -7.51
CA LEU A 61 35.49 -1.20 -6.51
C LEU A 61 36.81 -1.89 -6.18
N ARG A 62 37.68 -2.11 -7.16
CA ARG A 62 39.01 -2.69 -6.97
C ARG A 62 39.89 -1.78 -6.11
N ASP A 63 39.95 -0.50 -6.43
CA ASP A 63 40.78 0.49 -5.74
C ASP A 63 40.36 0.67 -4.27
N LYS A 64 39.04 0.62 -4.03
CA LYS A 64 38.46 0.64 -2.67
C LYS A 64 38.49 -0.71 -1.95
N GLN A 65 39.10 -1.74 -2.55
CA GLN A 65 39.16 -3.11 -2.03
C GLN A 65 37.79 -3.74 -1.73
N LEU A 66 36.75 -3.39 -2.48
CA LEU A 66 35.37 -3.83 -2.26
C LEU A 66 35.00 -5.15 -2.96
N LEU A 67 36.00 -5.87 -3.50
CA LEU A 67 35.83 -7.18 -4.12
C LEU A 67 35.85 -8.32 -3.06
N PRO A 68 35.14 -9.44 -3.28
CA PRO A 68 34.33 -9.77 -4.46
C PRO A 68 32.97 -9.07 -4.47
N VAL A 69 32.44 -8.82 -5.67
CA VAL A 69 31.14 -8.18 -5.92
C VAL A 69 30.19 -9.09 -6.69
N VAL A 70 28.92 -9.07 -6.28
CA VAL A 70 27.81 -9.70 -7.03
C VAL A 70 26.95 -8.59 -7.64
N CYS A 71 26.85 -8.58 -8.96
CA CYS A 71 26.06 -7.65 -9.73
C CYS A 71 24.74 -8.30 -10.12
N PHE A 72 23.63 -7.91 -9.48
CA PHE A 72 22.30 -8.41 -9.81
C PHE A 72 21.73 -7.72 -11.05
N VAL A 73 21.40 -8.53 -12.05
CA VAL A 73 20.85 -8.13 -13.35
C VAL A 73 19.60 -8.96 -13.64
N PHE A 74 18.45 -8.32 -13.89
CA PHE A 74 17.16 -9.02 -14.05
C PHE A 74 16.89 -9.54 -15.47
N SER A 75 17.93 -9.72 -16.30
CA SER A 75 17.81 -10.28 -17.64
C SER A 75 19.01 -11.15 -17.97
N ARG A 76 18.74 -12.39 -18.40
CA ARG A 76 19.76 -13.36 -18.84
C ARG A 76 20.64 -12.77 -19.95
N LYS A 77 20.00 -12.23 -20.98
CA LYS A 77 20.68 -11.60 -22.11
C LYS A 77 21.58 -10.43 -21.67
N ARG A 78 21.11 -9.59 -20.73
CA ARG A 78 21.94 -8.49 -20.22
C ARG A 78 23.15 -8.98 -19.42
N CYS A 79 23.06 -10.11 -18.72
CA CYS A 79 24.24 -10.71 -18.08
C CYS A 79 25.30 -11.08 -19.11
N ASP A 80 24.89 -11.73 -20.21
CA ASP A 80 25.78 -12.11 -21.31
C ASP A 80 26.38 -10.86 -21.98
N ASP A 81 25.54 -9.85 -22.28
CA ASP A 81 25.98 -8.58 -22.88
C ASP A 81 27.03 -7.89 -21.98
N TYR A 82 26.80 -7.81 -20.67
CA TYR A 82 27.75 -7.18 -19.73
C TYR A 82 29.06 -7.94 -19.62
N LEU A 83 29.02 -9.28 -19.70
CA LEU A 83 30.23 -10.11 -19.74
C LEU A 83 31.09 -9.76 -20.96
N GLU A 84 30.47 -9.58 -22.13
CA GLU A 84 31.16 -9.17 -23.36
C GLU A 84 31.74 -7.75 -23.25
N LEU A 85 31.00 -6.81 -22.64
CA LEU A 85 31.47 -5.42 -22.46
C LEU A 85 32.76 -5.34 -21.61
N VAL A 86 32.86 -6.17 -20.57
CA VAL A 86 34.00 -6.18 -19.65
C VAL A 86 35.09 -7.18 -20.06
N LYS A 87 35.03 -7.76 -21.26
CA LYS A 87 36.01 -8.75 -21.74
C LYS A 87 37.46 -8.28 -21.62
N GLY A 88 37.72 -6.97 -21.78
CA GLY A 88 39.07 -6.39 -21.68
C GLY A 88 39.66 -6.33 -20.27
N LEU A 89 38.88 -6.59 -19.22
CA LEU A 89 39.31 -6.48 -17.83
C LEU A 89 39.93 -7.78 -17.32
N ASP A 90 40.98 -7.65 -16.51
CA ASP A 90 41.67 -8.77 -15.88
C ASP A 90 41.93 -8.47 -14.40
N LEU A 91 41.33 -9.28 -13.52
CA LEU A 91 41.33 -9.09 -12.07
C LEU A 91 42.10 -10.18 -11.32
N ASN A 92 42.54 -11.23 -12.01
CA ASN A 92 43.19 -12.38 -11.41
C ASN A 92 44.70 -12.37 -11.62
N THR A 93 45.43 -12.94 -10.64
CA THR A 93 46.87 -13.19 -10.75
C THR A 93 47.16 -14.36 -11.70
N GLN A 94 48.43 -14.56 -12.07
CA GLN A 94 48.81 -15.71 -12.91
C GLN A 94 48.54 -17.05 -12.21
N GLU A 95 48.71 -17.11 -10.89
CA GLU A 95 48.38 -18.29 -10.07
C GLU A 95 46.89 -18.61 -10.09
N ASP A 96 46.03 -17.60 -9.86
CA ASP A 96 44.58 -17.75 -9.92
C ASP A 96 44.14 -18.23 -11.32
N LYS A 97 44.73 -17.69 -12.39
CA LYS A 97 44.47 -18.13 -13.77
C LYS A 97 44.82 -19.59 -14.00
N HIS A 98 45.97 -20.03 -13.50
CA HIS A 98 46.40 -21.43 -13.61
C HIS A 98 45.43 -22.36 -12.87
N TYR A 99 45.09 -22.01 -11.63
CA TYR A 99 44.14 -22.76 -10.82
C TYR A 99 42.77 -22.88 -11.51
N VAL A 100 42.21 -21.77 -12.01
CA VAL A 100 40.93 -21.75 -12.72
C VAL A 100 41.02 -22.62 -13.99
N ALA A 101 42.10 -22.52 -14.75
CA ALA A 101 42.29 -23.33 -15.96
C ALA A 101 42.31 -24.83 -15.65
N GLN A 102 43.01 -25.24 -14.60
CA GLN A 102 43.10 -26.63 -14.15
C GLN A 102 41.74 -27.12 -13.63
N PHE A 103 41.05 -26.30 -12.84
CA PHE A 103 39.72 -26.62 -12.31
C PHE A 103 38.71 -26.88 -13.43
N PHE A 104 38.63 -25.99 -14.43
CA PHE A 104 37.75 -26.22 -15.59
C PHE A 104 38.16 -27.45 -16.40
N ARG A 105 39.45 -27.73 -16.57
CA ARG A 105 39.90 -28.94 -17.26
C ARG A 105 39.43 -30.21 -16.55
N GLN A 106 39.48 -30.22 -15.22
CA GLN A 106 39.01 -31.34 -14.41
C GLN A 106 37.48 -31.45 -14.43
N ALA A 107 36.76 -30.34 -14.23
CA ALA A 107 35.30 -30.32 -14.23
C ALA A 107 34.72 -30.77 -15.59
N LEU A 108 35.31 -30.30 -16.69
CA LEU A 108 34.86 -30.60 -18.05
C LEU A 108 35.42 -31.94 -18.60
N SER A 109 36.27 -32.65 -17.86
CA SER A 109 36.86 -33.93 -18.31
C SER A 109 35.82 -35.02 -18.58
N ARG A 110 34.65 -34.93 -17.92
CA ARG A 110 33.53 -35.86 -18.08
C ARG A 110 32.66 -35.57 -19.31
N LEU A 111 32.85 -34.41 -19.95
CA LEU A 111 32.07 -34.02 -21.13
C LEU A 111 32.74 -34.52 -22.41
N ASN A 112 31.90 -34.80 -23.41
CA ASN A 112 32.35 -35.13 -24.76
C ASN A 112 33.12 -33.95 -25.38
N GLU A 113 33.96 -34.24 -26.37
CA GLU A 113 34.77 -33.20 -27.03
C GLU A 113 33.91 -32.14 -27.73
N SER A 114 32.81 -32.54 -28.37
CA SER A 114 31.83 -31.63 -28.96
C SER A 114 31.29 -30.62 -27.94
N ASP A 115 30.96 -31.09 -26.73
CA ASP A 115 30.33 -30.27 -25.70
C ASP A 115 31.33 -29.32 -25.06
N ARG A 116 32.60 -29.73 -24.95
CA ARG A 116 33.70 -28.88 -24.50
C ARG A 116 33.98 -27.72 -25.46
N GLN A 117 33.66 -27.89 -26.74
CA GLN A 117 33.86 -26.86 -27.77
C GLN A 117 32.67 -25.90 -27.92
N LEU A 118 31.63 -26.03 -27.10
CA LEU A 118 30.51 -25.09 -27.12
C LEU A 118 30.98 -23.66 -26.79
N GLN A 119 30.47 -22.67 -27.54
CA GLN A 119 30.85 -21.26 -27.37
C GLN A 119 30.64 -20.77 -25.94
N GLN A 120 29.56 -21.18 -25.27
CA GLN A 120 29.29 -20.81 -23.89
C GLN A 120 30.38 -21.33 -22.93
N VAL A 121 30.86 -22.55 -23.14
CA VAL A 121 31.93 -23.16 -22.32
C VAL A 121 33.23 -22.40 -22.52
N MET A 122 33.63 -22.17 -23.78
CA MET A 122 34.86 -21.45 -24.11
C MET A 122 34.86 -20.02 -23.56
N ASN A 123 33.77 -19.27 -23.80
CA ASN A 123 33.65 -17.88 -23.36
C ASN A 123 33.69 -17.78 -21.82
N LEU A 124 32.93 -18.63 -21.13
CA LEU A 124 32.89 -18.60 -19.67
C LEU A 124 34.23 -19.01 -19.06
N GLN A 125 34.91 -20.00 -19.62
CA GLN A 125 36.24 -20.40 -19.16
C GLN A 125 37.26 -19.27 -19.34
N GLU A 126 37.22 -18.56 -20.48
CA GLU A 126 38.10 -17.41 -20.74
C GLU A 126 37.86 -16.27 -19.72
N MET A 127 36.60 -15.96 -19.44
CA MET A 127 36.23 -14.90 -18.50
C MET A 127 36.51 -15.27 -17.05
N ALA A 128 36.25 -16.52 -16.67
CA ALA A 128 36.53 -17.00 -15.32
C ALA A 128 38.03 -16.94 -15.00
N LYS A 129 38.92 -17.19 -15.98
CA LYS A 129 40.37 -16.99 -15.81
C LYS A 129 40.69 -15.55 -15.43
N ARG A 130 39.98 -14.57 -16.01
CA ARG A 130 40.13 -13.14 -15.71
C ARG A 130 39.43 -12.71 -14.39
N GLY A 131 38.77 -13.63 -13.70
CA GLY A 131 38.08 -13.38 -12.44
C GLY A 131 36.66 -12.83 -12.60
N ILE A 132 36.05 -12.98 -13.77
CA ILE A 132 34.70 -12.49 -14.09
C ILE A 132 33.84 -13.66 -14.57
N ALA A 133 32.61 -13.77 -14.07
CA ALA A 133 31.70 -14.83 -14.50
C ALA A 133 30.23 -14.37 -14.54
N ILE A 134 29.38 -15.22 -15.11
CA ILE A 134 27.92 -15.05 -15.16
C ILE A 134 27.21 -16.20 -14.42
N HIS A 135 26.04 -15.92 -13.84
CA HIS A 135 25.16 -16.91 -13.21
C HIS A 135 23.69 -16.63 -13.52
N HIS A 136 23.06 -17.47 -14.34
CA HIS A 136 21.62 -17.43 -14.59
C HIS A 136 21.13 -18.77 -15.11
N SER A 137 19.80 -18.96 -15.18
CA SER A 137 19.17 -20.21 -15.61
C SER A 137 19.45 -20.65 -17.06
N GLY A 138 20.15 -19.83 -17.86
CA GLY A 138 20.56 -20.16 -19.22
C GLY A 138 21.99 -20.70 -19.34
N VAL A 139 22.76 -20.71 -18.26
CA VAL A 139 24.11 -21.30 -18.20
C VAL A 139 23.98 -22.79 -17.89
N LEU A 140 24.75 -23.64 -18.59
CA LEU A 140 24.77 -25.08 -18.36
C LEU A 140 24.97 -25.42 -16.86
N PRO A 141 24.26 -26.41 -16.29
CA PRO A 141 24.37 -26.76 -14.87
C PRO A 141 25.81 -26.98 -14.38
N ILE A 142 26.61 -27.76 -15.10
CA ILE A 142 28.02 -28.02 -14.78
C ILE A 142 28.87 -26.75 -14.73
N LEU A 143 28.57 -25.77 -15.59
CA LEU A 143 29.24 -24.48 -15.62
C LEU A 143 28.80 -23.59 -14.45
N ARG A 144 27.51 -23.60 -14.09
CA ARG A 144 27.00 -22.87 -12.93
C ARG A 144 27.64 -23.37 -11.64
N GLU A 145 27.67 -24.68 -11.43
CA GLU A 145 28.33 -25.32 -10.28
C GLU A 145 29.83 -24.98 -10.24
N SER A 146 30.48 -24.95 -11.40
CA SER A 146 31.89 -24.55 -11.50
C SER A 146 32.13 -23.10 -11.08
N VAL A 147 31.30 -22.17 -11.56
CA VAL A 147 31.37 -20.73 -11.20
C VAL A 147 31.09 -20.53 -9.72
N GLU A 148 30.11 -21.25 -9.18
CA GLU A 148 29.76 -21.26 -7.76
C GLU A 148 30.96 -21.65 -6.88
N LEU A 149 31.63 -22.75 -7.18
CA LEU A 149 32.83 -23.21 -6.44
C LEU A 149 34.01 -22.22 -6.59
N LEU A 150 34.22 -21.68 -7.78
CA LEU A 150 35.27 -20.67 -8.02
C LEU A 150 34.98 -19.34 -7.32
N PHE A 151 33.71 -18.98 -7.15
CA PHE A 151 33.30 -17.80 -6.38
C PHE A 151 33.53 -18.00 -4.88
N GLN A 152 33.17 -19.16 -4.33
CA GLN A 152 33.44 -19.49 -2.91
C GLN A 152 34.92 -19.51 -2.56
N THR A 153 35.75 -20.04 -3.46
CA THR A 153 37.21 -20.03 -3.30
C THR A 153 37.82 -18.65 -3.57
N GLY A 154 37.03 -17.65 -3.97
CA GLY A 154 37.46 -16.28 -4.16
C GLY A 154 38.26 -16.04 -5.44
N ARG A 155 38.17 -16.92 -6.44
CA ARG A 155 38.84 -16.80 -7.75
C ARG A 155 38.00 -16.02 -8.76
N ILE A 156 36.69 -15.92 -8.53
CA ILE A 156 35.81 -14.97 -9.21
C ILE A 156 35.65 -13.73 -8.33
N LYS A 157 36.05 -12.57 -8.85
CA LYS A 157 35.97 -11.27 -8.15
C LYS A 157 34.71 -10.50 -8.54
N VAL A 158 34.20 -10.70 -9.75
CA VAL A 158 32.98 -10.05 -10.26
C VAL A 158 32.05 -11.13 -10.81
N LEU A 159 30.83 -11.20 -10.27
CA LEU A 159 29.81 -12.13 -10.73
C LEU A 159 28.57 -11.36 -11.19
N PHE A 160 28.20 -11.49 -12.47
CA PHE A 160 26.91 -11.00 -12.97
C PHE A 160 25.86 -12.08 -12.80
N ALA A 161 24.83 -11.84 -11.98
CA ALA A 161 23.88 -12.87 -11.61
C ALA A 161 22.42 -12.41 -11.74
N THR A 162 21.52 -13.34 -12.10
CA THR A 162 20.08 -13.11 -11.97
C THR A 162 19.61 -13.34 -10.53
N GLU A 163 18.38 -12.92 -10.22
CA GLU A 163 17.74 -13.07 -8.91
C GLU A 163 17.84 -14.49 -8.32
N THR A 164 17.83 -15.52 -9.16
CA THR A 164 17.98 -16.92 -8.75
C THR A 164 19.24 -17.22 -7.94
N PHE A 165 20.32 -16.45 -8.11
CA PHE A 165 21.55 -16.63 -7.33
C PHE A 165 21.37 -16.25 -5.86
N ALA A 166 20.49 -15.28 -5.59
CA ALA A 166 20.15 -14.91 -4.21
C ALA A 166 19.31 -16.00 -3.52
N MET A 167 18.71 -16.91 -4.27
CA MET A 167 17.88 -18.00 -3.76
C MET A 167 18.68 -19.31 -3.72
N GLY A 168 18.79 -19.93 -2.54
CA GLY A 168 19.21 -21.34 -2.45
C GLY A 168 20.71 -21.63 -2.28
N ILE A 169 21.59 -20.63 -2.19
CA ILE A 169 23.04 -20.87 -1.99
C ILE A 169 23.62 -19.93 -0.93
N ASN A 170 24.52 -20.39 -0.06
CA ASN A 170 25.23 -19.54 0.91
C ASN A 170 26.56 -19.00 0.33
N MET A 171 26.48 -18.04 -0.59
CA MET A 171 27.66 -17.37 -1.18
C MET A 171 27.65 -15.87 -0.87
N PRO A 172 28.18 -15.45 0.30
CA PRO A 172 28.28 -14.04 0.63
C PRO A 172 29.41 -13.36 -0.17
N ALA A 173 29.16 -12.13 -0.57
CA ALA A 173 30.11 -11.25 -1.25
C ALA A 173 30.46 -10.07 -0.34
N ARG A 174 31.57 -9.37 -0.61
CA ARG A 174 31.86 -8.13 0.14
C ARG A 174 30.89 -7.02 -0.26
N THR A 175 30.57 -6.97 -1.55
CA THR A 175 29.69 -5.95 -2.13
C THR A 175 28.59 -6.59 -2.97
N VAL A 176 27.40 -6.00 -2.91
CA VAL A 176 26.30 -6.27 -3.83
C VAL A 176 26.02 -5.02 -4.65
N LEU A 177 25.81 -5.19 -5.95
CA LEU A 177 25.52 -4.10 -6.86
C LEU A 177 24.23 -4.43 -7.65
N PHE A 178 23.28 -3.50 -7.67
CA PHE A 178 22.05 -3.60 -8.44
C PHE A 178 22.19 -2.85 -9.76
N ASP A 179 22.03 -3.54 -10.90
CA ASP A 179 22.00 -2.92 -12.23
C ASP A 179 20.76 -2.03 -12.42
N SER A 180 19.65 -2.42 -11.81
CA SER A 180 18.39 -1.71 -11.79
C SER A 180 17.65 -2.02 -10.49
N LEU A 181 16.72 -1.15 -10.09
CA LEU A 181 15.80 -1.37 -8.97
C LEU A 181 14.39 -1.78 -9.44
N GLN A 182 14.24 -2.01 -10.74
CA GLN A 182 12.99 -2.44 -11.36
C GLN A 182 13.20 -3.74 -12.12
N LYS A 183 12.21 -4.63 -12.04
CA LYS A 183 12.20 -5.90 -12.78
C LYS A 183 10.89 -6.11 -13.50
N HIS A 184 10.92 -6.96 -14.52
CA HIS A 184 9.74 -7.37 -15.26
C HIS A 184 9.14 -8.63 -14.64
N ASP A 185 7.88 -8.59 -14.21
CA ASP A 185 7.19 -9.71 -13.54
C ASP A 185 6.41 -10.63 -14.51
N GLY A 186 6.55 -10.39 -15.82
CA GLY A 186 5.79 -11.07 -16.87
C GLY A 186 4.58 -10.28 -17.36
N LYS A 187 4.07 -9.34 -16.55
CA LYS A 187 2.98 -8.41 -16.94
C LYS A 187 3.49 -7.01 -17.21
N GLY A 188 4.48 -6.55 -16.45
CA GLY A 188 5.09 -5.25 -16.64
C GLY A 188 6.32 -5.02 -15.77
N PHE A 189 6.90 -3.83 -15.89
CA PHE A 189 7.98 -3.39 -15.02
C PHE A 189 7.41 -2.89 -13.69
N ARG A 190 7.99 -3.38 -12.60
CA ARG A 190 7.69 -2.94 -11.24
C ARG A 190 8.96 -2.80 -10.43
N GLU A 191 8.88 -2.03 -9.36
CA GLU A 191 9.95 -1.92 -8.37
C GLU A 191 10.12 -3.24 -7.61
N LEU A 192 11.32 -3.43 -7.07
CA LEU A 192 11.63 -4.56 -6.20
C LEU A 192 10.82 -4.47 -4.91
N VAL A 193 10.23 -5.61 -4.52
CA VAL A 193 9.57 -5.73 -3.23
C VAL A 193 10.63 -5.82 -2.13
N PRO A 194 10.38 -5.33 -0.90
CA PRO A 194 11.35 -5.38 0.19
C PRO A 194 11.96 -6.77 0.43
N SER A 195 11.17 -7.83 0.33
CA SER A 195 11.67 -9.20 0.46
C SER A 195 12.70 -9.58 -0.59
N GLU A 196 12.51 -9.14 -1.84
CA GLU A 196 13.42 -9.42 -2.96
C GLU A 196 14.72 -8.61 -2.77
N TYR A 197 14.59 -7.34 -2.38
CA TYR A 197 15.72 -6.49 -2.06
C TYR A 197 16.55 -7.07 -0.91
N ILE A 198 15.93 -7.42 0.23
CA ILE A 198 16.61 -7.98 1.41
C ILE A 198 17.34 -9.28 1.06
N GLN A 199 16.73 -10.17 0.25
CA GLN A 199 17.37 -11.42 -0.16
C GLN A 199 18.64 -11.20 -0.98
N MET A 200 18.62 -10.23 -1.90
CA MET A 200 19.76 -9.89 -2.74
C MET A 200 20.82 -9.08 -1.97
N ALA A 201 20.41 -7.99 -1.34
CA ALA A 201 21.28 -7.10 -0.57
C ALA A 201 21.92 -7.81 0.63
N GLY A 202 21.21 -8.76 1.25
CA GLY A 202 21.71 -9.58 2.35
C GLY A 202 22.86 -10.52 1.98
N ARG A 203 23.22 -10.61 0.69
CA ARG A 203 24.46 -11.28 0.25
C ARG A 203 25.71 -10.42 0.46
N ALA A 204 25.57 -9.13 0.73
CA ALA A 204 26.69 -8.26 1.05
C ALA A 204 27.15 -8.46 2.52
N GLY A 205 28.46 -8.56 2.72
CA GLY A 205 29.11 -8.76 4.00
C GLY A 205 29.37 -10.24 4.30
N ARG A 206 30.65 -10.62 4.38
CA ARG A 206 31.08 -11.97 4.74
C ARG A 206 31.38 -12.03 6.24
N ARG A 207 30.65 -12.88 6.97
CA ARG A 207 30.84 -13.08 8.42
C ARG A 207 32.29 -13.46 8.72
N GLY A 208 32.93 -12.74 9.65
CA GLY A 208 34.31 -12.97 10.06
C GLY A 208 35.39 -12.40 9.14
N LEU A 209 35.04 -11.93 7.93
CA LEU A 209 36.00 -11.35 6.98
C LEU A 209 35.78 -9.84 6.79
N ASP A 210 34.52 -9.41 6.65
CA ASP A 210 34.16 -8.01 6.40
C ASP A 210 33.50 -7.39 7.64
N LYS A 211 33.88 -6.15 7.98
CA LYS A 211 33.24 -5.38 9.07
C LYS A 211 31.81 -4.95 8.72
N THR A 212 31.59 -4.59 7.46
CA THR A 212 30.31 -4.13 6.92
C THR A 212 30.12 -4.68 5.50
N GLY A 213 28.87 -4.94 5.12
CA GLY A 213 28.49 -5.24 3.74
C GLY A 213 28.20 -3.96 2.97
N THR A 214 28.70 -3.85 1.74
CA THR A 214 28.42 -2.68 0.89
C THR A 214 27.35 -3.02 -0.14
N VAL A 215 26.33 -2.17 -0.28
CA VAL A 215 25.27 -2.33 -1.28
C VAL A 215 25.23 -1.07 -2.14
N ILE A 216 25.26 -1.23 -3.46
CA ILE A 216 25.30 -0.13 -4.44
C ILE A 216 24.15 -0.30 -5.41
N ALA A 217 23.38 0.76 -5.67
CA ALA A 217 22.38 0.80 -6.74
C ALA A 217 22.89 1.68 -7.88
N LEU A 218 23.02 1.11 -9.08
CA LEU A 218 23.38 1.89 -10.26
C LEU A 218 22.17 2.69 -10.75
N CYS A 219 22.34 4.01 -10.85
CA CYS A 219 21.35 4.90 -11.43
C CYS A 219 21.82 5.28 -12.85
N LYS A 220 21.29 4.59 -13.87
CA LYS A 220 21.63 4.82 -15.28
C LYS A 220 20.77 5.89 -15.96
N GLY A 221 19.66 6.26 -15.33
CA GLY A 221 18.72 7.29 -15.80
C GLY A 221 18.23 8.13 -14.63
N ASP A 222 16.91 8.36 -14.57
CA ASP A 222 16.32 9.19 -13.52
C ASP A 222 16.52 8.57 -12.12
N VAL A 223 16.79 9.44 -11.15
CA VAL A 223 16.92 9.04 -9.76
C VAL A 223 15.55 8.59 -9.24
N PRO A 224 15.43 7.39 -8.66
CA PRO A 224 14.17 6.91 -8.10
C PRO A 224 13.63 7.85 -7.01
N SER A 225 12.30 7.92 -6.88
CA SER A 225 11.67 8.75 -5.85
C SER A 225 12.05 8.28 -4.44
N ILE A 226 12.19 9.22 -3.51
CA ILE A 226 12.53 8.91 -2.11
C ILE A 226 11.48 7.99 -1.47
N ALA A 227 10.20 8.15 -1.82
CA ALA A 227 9.11 7.32 -1.30
C ALA A 227 9.26 5.86 -1.74
N SER A 228 9.57 5.62 -3.02
CA SER A 228 9.87 4.29 -3.57
C SER A 228 11.07 3.64 -2.85
N LEU A 229 12.18 4.38 -2.75
CA LEU A 229 13.40 3.85 -2.11
C LEU A 229 13.16 3.51 -0.63
N LYS A 230 12.45 4.37 0.11
CA LYS A 230 12.08 4.09 1.50
C LYS A 230 11.19 2.86 1.59
N ALA A 231 10.19 2.73 0.70
CA ALA A 231 9.31 1.58 0.68
C ALA A 231 10.08 0.28 0.37
N MET A 232 11.06 0.30 -0.52
CA MET A 232 11.87 -0.87 -0.87
C MET A 232 12.87 -1.25 0.24
N ILE A 233 13.59 -0.28 0.79
CA ILE A 233 14.71 -0.51 1.73
C ILE A 233 14.21 -0.73 3.16
N LEU A 234 13.26 0.09 3.62
CA LEU A 234 12.74 0.07 4.99
C LEU A 234 11.38 -0.64 5.09
N GLY A 235 10.83 -1.09 3.96
CA GLY A 235 9.55 -1.78 3.92
C GLY A 235 9.57 -3.10 4.68
N LYS A 236 8.42 -3.46 5.24
CA LYS A 236 8.24 -4.76 5.88
C LYS A 236 8.32 -5.86 4.81
N SER A 237 9.00 -6.95 5.13
CA SER A 237 9.04 -8.13 4.26
C SER A 237 7.63 -8.63 3.98
N ALA A 238 7.39 -9.12 2.76
CA ALA A 238 6.09 -9.62 2.36
C ALA A 238 5.64 -10.77 3.28
N LYS A 239 4.37 -10.72 3.70
CA LYS A 239 3.78 -11.82 4.48
C LYS A 239 3.75 -13.07 3.60
N LEU A 240 4.04 -14.23 4.20
CA LEU A 240 3.92 -15.51 3.52
C LEU A 240 2.46 -15.70 3.07
N GLN A 241 2.26 -15.94 1.77
CA GLN A 241 0.95 -16.20 1.18
C GLN A 241 0.88 -17.63 0.69
N SER A 242 -0.27 -18.29 0.91
CA SER A 242 -0.53 -19.62 0.37
C SER A 242 -0.46 -19.60 -1.17
N GLN A 243 0.33 -20.49 -1.75
CA GLN A 243 0.30 -20.79 -3.19
C GLN A 243 -0.54 -22.03 -3.50
N PHE A 244 -1.30 -22.53 -2.52
CA PHE A 244 -2.14 -23.70 -2.69
C PHE A 244 -3.17 -23.47 -3.80
N ARG A 245 -3.18 -24.38 -4.78
CA ARG A 245 -4.12 -24.41 -5.89
C ARG A 245 -4.51 -25.85 -6.14
N LEU A 246 -5.80 -26.08 -6.35
CA LEU A 246 -6.30 -27.38 -6.75
C LEU A 246 -5.86 -27.66 -8.19
N THR A 247 -5.19 -28.80 -8.39
CA THR A 247 -4.80 -29.29 -9.71
C THR A 247 -5.57 -30.57 -10.03
N TYR A 248 -5.86 -30.84 -11.30
CA TYR A 248 -6.56 -32.06 -11.69
C TYR A 248 -5.83 -33.34 -11.25
N SER A 249 -4.49 -33.36 -11.34
CA SER A 249 -3.68 -34.49 -10.86
C SER A 249 -3.86 -34.71 -9.36
N MET A 250 -3.92 -33.65 -8.57
CA MET A 250 -4.20 -33.75 -7.13
C MET A 250 -5.57 -34.36 -6.87
N ILE A 251 -6.62 -33.84 -7.52
CA ILE A 251 -8.00 -34.34 -7.37
C ILE A 251 -8.08 -35.82 -7.75
N LEU A 252 -7.52 -36.22 -8.90
CA LEU A 252 -7.51 -37.61 -9.35
C LEU A 252 -6.75 -38.53 -8.38
N ASN A 253 -5.65 -38.06 -7.80
CA ASN A 253 -4.92 -38.82 -6.79
C ASN A 253 -5.73 -39.02 -5.49
N PHE A 254 -6.47 -38.01 -5.05
CA PHE A 254 -7.35 -38.14 -3.89
C PHE A 254 -8.59 -38.98 -4.16
N LEU A 255 -9.19 -38.88 -5.35
CA LEU A 255 -10.29 -39.77 -5.75
C LEU A 255 -9.85 -41.23 -5.83
N ARG A 256 -8.58 -41.49 -6.15
CA ARG A 256 -7.99 -42.83 -6.13
C ARG A 256 -7.73 -43.36 -4.72
N VAL A 257 -7.33 -42.49 -3.80
CA VAL A 257 -6.99 -42.84 -2.41
C VAL A 257 -8.16 -42.48 -1.50
N ALA A 258 -9.08 -43.43 -1.30
CA ALA A 258 -10.32 -43.23 -0.55
C ALA A 258 -10.14 -42.89 0.94
N GLU A 259 -8.93 -42.99 1.48
CA GLU A 259 -8.65 -42.79 2.91
C GLU A 259 -8.59 -41.31 3.32
N CYS A 260 -8.41 -40.37 2.38
CA CYS A 260 -8.33 -38.95 2.68
C CYS A 260 -9.23 -38.14 1.74
N PRO A 261 -10.39 -37.65 2.23
CA PRO A 261 -11.28 -36.83 1.42
C PRO A 261 -10.60 -35.51 1.05
N LEU A 262 -10.87 -35.02 -0.16
CA LEU A 262 -10.30 -33.78 -0.68
C LEU A 262 -10.62 -32.58 0.23
N GLU A 263 -11.82 -32.61 0.81
CA GLU A 263 -12.35 -31.62 1.75
C GLU A 263 -11.45 -31.47 2.97
N TYR A 264 -10.93 -32.59 3.49
CA TYR A 264 -10.02 -32.57 4.63
C TYR A 264 -8.71 -31.85 4.28
N MET A 265 -8.14 -32.14 3.12
CA MET A 265 -6.93 -31.45 2.67
C MET A 265 -7.16 -29.94 2.46
N VAL A 266 -8.28 -29.56 1.83
CA VAL A 266 -8.60 -28.15 1.60
C VAL A 266 -8.77 -27.42 2.94
N SER A 267 -9.49 -28.04 3.88
CA SER A 267 -9.69 -27.48 5.22
C SER A 267 -8.38 -27.37 6.02
N SER A 268 -7.44 -28.29 5.82
CA SER A 268 -6.12 -28.28 6.47
C SER A 268 -5.08 -27.42 5.73
N SER A 269 -5.47 -26.77 4.63
CA SER A 269 -4.56 -25.97 3.81
C SER A 269 -4.16 -24.66 4.50
N TYR A 270 -2.95 -24.17 4.22
CA TYR A 270 -2.48 -22.88 4.75
C TYR A 270 -3.36 -21.68 4.32
N SER A 271 -4.06 -21.80 3.19
CA SER A 271 -5.06 -20.82 2.75
C SER A 271 -6.23 -20.70 3.71
N GLU A 272 -6.75 -21.83 4.21
CA GLU A 272 -7.89 -21.85 5.13
C GLU A 272 -7.50 -21.56 6.57
N TYR A 273 -6.24 -21.75 6.94
CA TYR A 273 -5.76 -21.53 8.30
C TYR A 273 -6.06 -20.11 8.83
N HIS A 274 -5.83 -19.08 8.02
CA HIS A 274 -6.12 -17.68 8.43
C HIS A 274 -7.62 -17.42 8.52
N SER A 275 -8.41 -17.94 7.59
CA SER A 275 -9.87 -17.85 7.60
C SER A 275 -10.46 -18.55 8.82
N GLN A 276 -9.98 -19.74 9.17
CA GLN A 276 -10.43 -20.49 10.35
C GLN A 276 -10.08 -19.78 11.65
N LYS A 277 -8.87 -19.20 11.74
CA LYS A 277 -8.46 -18.43 12.92
C LYS A 277 -9.26 -17.12 13.06
N ALA A 278 -9.61 -16.47 11.95
CA ALA A 278 -10.51 -15.33 11.94
C ALA A 278 -11.91 -15.75 12.39
N ASN A 279 -12.49 -16.79 11.77
CA ASN A 279 -13.80 -17.33 12.13
C ASN A 279 -13.90 -17.69 13.62
N ALA A 280 -12.86 -18.30 14.21
CA ALA A 280 -12.86 -18.62 15.63
C ALA A 280 -12.96 -17.36 16.52
N ARG A 281 -12.25 -16.28 16.15
CA ARG A 281 -12.34 -14.99 16.85
C ARG A 281 -13.72 -14.35 16.65
N ASP A 282 -14.23 -14.40 15.42
CA ASP A 282 -15.53 -13.83 15.07
C ASP A 282 -16.66 -14.55 15.79
N ILE A 283 -16.57 -15.87 15.98
CA ILE A 283 -17.53 -16.66 16.77
C ILE A 283 -17.50 -16.23 18.25
N ILE A 284 -16.31 -16.03 18.83
CA ILE A 284 -16.18 -15.55 20.22
C ILE A 284 -16.77 -14.14 20.36
N ALA A 285 -16.47 -13.25 19.41
CA ALA A 285 -17.00 -11.89 19.39
C ALA A 285 -18.52 -11.89 19.23
N ALA A 286 -19.07 -12.70 18.32
CA ALA A 286 -20.50 -12.85 18.10
C ALA A 286 -21.22 -13.38 19.35
N ASN A 287 -20.64 -14.35 20.05
CA ASN A 287 -21.21 -14.87 21.30
C ASN A 287 -21.21 -13.82 22.42
N LYS A 288 -20.13 -13.03 22.53
CA LYS A 288 -20.04 -11.90 23.49
C LYS A 288 -21.06 -10.80 23.15
N LEU A 289 -21.24 -10.50 21.87
CA LEU A 289 -22.24 -9.53 21.43
C LEU A 289 -23.65 -10.04 21.73
N ARG A 290 -23.92 -11.32 21.47
CA ARG A 290 -25.20 -11.95 21.76
C ARG A 290 -25.56 -11.91 23.25
N SER A 291 -24.61 -12.20 24.14
CA SER A 291 -24.86 -12.11 25.59
C SER A 291 -25.10 -10.66 26.05
N THR A 292 -24.44 -9.68 25.41
CA THR A 292 -24.67 -8.25 25.67
C THR A 292 -26.06 -7.84 25.21
N ILE A 293 -26.48 -8.25 24.01
CA ILE A 293 -27.84 -8.02 23.49
C ILE A 293 -28.89 -8.64 24.42
N GLU A 294 -28.68 -9.87 24.88
CA GLU A 294 -29.61 -10.54 25.80
C GLU A 294 -29.71 -9.80 27.15
N THR A 295 -28.60 -9.26 27.67
CA THR A 295 -28.58 -8.45 28.90
C THR A 295 -29.34 -7.13 28.73
N VAL A 296 -29.09 -6.41 27.62
CA VAL A 296 -29.78 -5.15 27.30
C VAL A 296 -31.27 -5.39 27.04
N HIS A 297 -31.63 -6.47 26.35
CA HIS A 297 -33.02 -6.83 26.11
C HIS A 297 -33.75 -7.17 27.42
N GLN A 298 -33.07 -7.79 28.39
CA GLN A 298 -33.65 -8.02 29.72
C GLN A 298 -33.85 -6.73 30.51
N SER A 299 -32.92 -5.78 30.46
CA SER A 299 -33.05 -4.49 31.15
C SER A 299 -34.09 -3.56 30.51
N MET A 300 -34.25 -3.62 29.19
CA MET A 300 -35.20 -2.81 28.43
C MET A 300 -36.58 -3.47 28.22
N LYS A 301 -36.82 -4.65 28.80
CA LYS A 301 -38.03 -5.45 28.58
C LYS A 301 -39.35 -4.73 28.89
N SER A 302 -39.32 -3.71 29.76
CA SER A 302 -40.47 -2.85 30.09
C SER A 302 -40.71 -1.71 29.10
N TYR A 303 -39.72 -1.32 28.31
CA TYR A 303 -39.77 -0.19 27.35
C TYR A 303 -39.75 -0.65 25.88
N TYR A 304 -39.44 -1.92 25.63
CA TYR A 304 -39.34 -2.49 24.29
C TYR A 304 -40.74 -2.74 23.68
N THR A 305 -41.33 -1.70 23.11
CA THR A 305 -42.57 -1.81 22.33
C THR A 305 -42.25 -2.08 20.86
N ASN A 306 -43.15 -2.77 20.16
CA ASN A 306 -43.04 -2.95 18.70
C ASN A 306 -42.98 -1.60 17.96
N GLU A 307 -43.57 -0.55 18.54
CA GLU A 307 -43.54 0.81 18.00
C GLU A 307 -42.12 1.41 18.01
N LEU A 308 -41.35 1.21 19.09
CA LEU A 308 -39.98 1.67 19.18
C LEU A 308 -39.09 0.97 18.13
N LYS A 309 -39.29 -0.34 17.94
CA LYS A 309 -38.57 -1.11 16.91
C LYS A 309 -38.91 -0.60 15.50
N ASN A 310 -40.18 -0.32 15.22
CA ASN A 310 -40.59 0.24 13.95
C ASN A 310 -39.98 1.62 13.72
N TYR A 311 -39.99 2.50 14.73
CA TYR A 311 -39.36 3.81 14.65
C TYR A 311 -37.87 3.72 14.27
N PHE A 312 -37.10 2.86 14.95
CA PHE A 312 -35.68 2.69 14.63
C PHE A 312 -35.44 2.08 13.24
N ASN A 313 -36.27 1.14 12.80
CA ASN A 313 -36.18 0.58 11.44
C ASN A 313 -36.45 1.65 10.37
N GLU A 314 -37.44 2.52 10.59
CA GLU A 314 -37.73 3.63 9.67
C GLU A 314 -36.59 4.67 9.67
N CYS A 315 -35.97 4.95 10.83
CA CYS A 315 -34.78 5.79 10.90
C CYS A 315 -33.60 5.19 10.14
N GLU A 316 -33.35 3.88 10.28
CA GLU A 316 -32.29 3.18 9.52
C GLU A 316 -32.51 3.28 8.01
N GLN A 317 -33.74 3.03 7.56
CA GLN A 317 -34.11 3.19 6.15
C GLN A 317 -33.92 4.63 5.65
N PHE A 318 -34.28 5.64 6.45
CA PHE A 318 -34.06 7.04 6.11
C PHE A 318 -32.58 7.34 5.91
N TRP A 319 -31.71 6.89 6.81
CA TRP A 319 -30.27 7.09 6.70
C TRP A 319 -29.67 6.37 5.50
N ASP A 320 -30.09 5.13 5.24
CA ASP A 320 -29.64 4.37 4.07
C ASP A 320 -29.99 5.09 2.75
N VAL A 321 -31.21 5.58 2.63
CA VAL A 321 -31.65 6.36 1.46
C VAL A 321 -30.86 7.66 1.35
N LEU A 322 -30.64 8.37 2.45
CA LEU A 322 -29.85 9.60 2.46
C LEU A 322 -28.40 9.35 2.02
N PHE A 323 -27.75 8.30 2.53
CA PHE A 323 -26.38 7.94 2.13
C PHE A 323 -26.31 7.54 0.65
N GLN A 324 -27.30 6.81 0.13
CA GLN A 324 -27.37 6.49 -1.29
C GLN A 324 -27.50 7.75 -2.16
N ILE A 325 -28.35 8.70 -1.75
CA ILE A 325 -28.49 9.98 -2.45
C ILE A 325 -27.18 10.77 -2.39
N GLN A 326 -26.50 10.81 -1.24
CA GLN A 326 -25.21 11.48 -1.07
C GLN A 326 -24.11 10.83 -1.92
N GLU A 327 -24.02 9.49 -1.97
CA GLU A 327 -23.06 8.80 -2.84
C GLU A 327 -23.30 9.12 -4.32
N ILE A 328 -24.56 9.17 -4.76
CA ILE A 328 -24.91 9.54 -6.14
C ILE A 328 -24.45 10.98 -6.44
N LEU A 329 -24.66 11.91 -5.50
CA LEU A 329 -24.19 13.30 -5.61
C LEU A 329 -22.66 13.43 -5.64
N ILE A 330 -21.94 12.57 -4.91
CA ILE A 330 -20.47 12.56 -4.87
C ILE A 330 -19.87 11.95 -6.14
N HIS A 331 -20.45 10.86 -6.67
CA HIS A 331 -19.84 10.08 -7.74
C HIS A 331 -20.28 10.46 -9.17
N GLN A 332 -21.40 11.17 -9.35
CA GLN A 332 -21.81 11.63 -10.68
C GLN A 332 -21.12 12.95 -11.08
N GLU A 333 -19.97 12.84 -11.75
CA GLU A 333 -19.12 13.96 -12.21
C GLU A 333 -19.87 15.04 -13.03
N LYS A 334 -20.92 14.68 -13.79
CA LYS A 334 -21.58 15.63 -14.72
C LYS A 334 -22.64 16.52 -14.09
N ILE A 335 -23.30 16.08 -13.02
CA ILE A 335 -24.38 16.83 -12.36
C ILE A 335 -23.84 17.59 -11.14
N SER A 336 -22.81 17.06 -10.50
CA SER A 336 -22.40 17.53 -9.18
C SER A 336 -21.58 18.81 -9.17
N HIS A 337 -20.72 19.08 -10.16
CA HIS A 337 -19.82 20.24 -10.07
C HIS A 337 -20.59 21.56 -10.05
N ARG A 338 -21.48 21.81 -11.03
CA ARG A 338 -22.22 23.07 -11.05
C ARG A 338 -23.22 23.21 -9.92
N PHE A 339 -23.96 22.14 -9.61
CA PHE A 339 -25.01 22.19 -8.59
C PHE A 339 -24.43 22.28 -7.17
N LEU A 340 -23.36 21.53 -6.86
CA LEU A 340 -22.73 21.60 -5.54
C LEU A 340 -21.89 22.86 -5.36
N ASP A 341 -21.21 23.37 -6.39
CA ASP A 341 -20.50 24.64 -6.30
C ASP A 341 -21.48 25.80 -6.07
N ASP A 342 -22.69 25.72 -6.64
CA ASP A 342 -23.76 26.70 -6.36
C ASP A 342 -24.38 26.53 -4.96
N LEU A 343 -24.45 25.29 -4.47
CA LEU A 343 -24.98 24.96 -3.15
C LEU A 343 -23.97 25.15 -2.00
N LEU A 344 -22.67 25.13 -2.24
CA LEU A 344 -21.62 25.20 -1.21
C LEU A 344 -20.72 26.42 -1.40
N LYS A 345 -21.32 27.58 -1.70
CA LYS A 345 -20.60 28.84 -1.80
C LYS A 345 -20.02 29.23 -0.43
N CYS A 346 -18.85 29.88 -0.48
CA CYS A 346 -18.20 30.47 0.68
C CYS A 346 -19.20 31.34 1.47
N GLY A 347 -19.25 31.11 2.78
CA GLY A 347 -20.14 31.80 3.72
C GLY A 347 -21.52 31.19 3.90
N ARG A 348 -21.82 30.05 3.27
CA ARG A 348 -23.06 29.30 3.55
C ARG A 348 -22.98 28.50 4.85
N ILE A 349 -24.09 28.46 5.56
CA ILE A 349 -24.22 27.73 6.82
C ILE A 349 -24.70 26.30 6.53
N ILE A 350 -23.94 25.32 7.01
CA ILE A 350 -24.19 23.90 6.85
C ILE A 350 -24.29 23.23 8.22
N ARG A 351 -25.08 22.16 8.33
CA ARG A 351 -25.12 21.30 9.51
C ARG A 351 -24.29 20.06 9.24
N ILE A 352 -23.41 19.75 10.17
CA ILE A 352 -22.44 18.67 10.05
C ILE A 352 -22.63 17.74 11.23
N ARG A 353 -22.53 16.45 10.95
CA ARG A 353 -22.51 15.44 12.00
C ARG A 353 -21.07 15.20 12.45
N ASP A 354 -20.83 15.38 13.75
CA ASP A 354 -19.54 15.03 14.33
C ASP A 354 -19.41 13.51 14.58
N ILE A 355 -18.20 13.05 14.90
CA ILE A 355 -17.87 11.65 15.20
C ILE A 355 -18.67 11.12 16.40
N TYR A 356 -19.10 12.00 17.31
CA TYR A 356 -20.02 11.69 18.41
C TYR A 356 -21.51 11.81 18.05
N GLU A 357 -21.83 11.87 16.75
CA GLU A 357 -23.20 11.96 16.20
C GLU A 357 -24.00 13.20 16.64
N THR A 358 -23.30 14.25 17.07
CA THR A 358 -23.92 15.53 17.42
C THR A 358 -24.03 16.45 16.21
N ASP A 359 -25.14 17.17 16.13
CA ASP A 359 -25.39 18.16 15.08
C ASP A 359 -24.65 19.46 15.38
N ILE A 360 -23.63 19.79 14.59
CA ILE A 360 -22.84 21.01 14.75
C ILE A 360 -23.06 21.94 13.54
N PRO A 361 -23.45 23.21 13.76
CA PRO A 361 -23.50 24.21 12.69
C PRO A 361 -22.09 24.66 12.31
N ALA A 362 -21.83 24.75 11.01
CA ALA A 362 -20.54 25.15 10.45
C ALA A 362 -20.72 26.08 9.25
N ILE A 363 -19.69 26.86 8.92
CA ILE A 363 -19.69 27.77 7.78
C ILE A 363 -18.71 27.28 6.72
N VAL A 364 -19.15 27.18 5.47
CA VAL A 364 -18.28 26.82 4.35
C VAL A 364 -17.27 27.94 4.09
N LEU A 365 -15.99 27.59 4.09
CA LEU A 365 -14.87 28.49 3.84
C LEU A 365 -14.33 28.33 2.41
N ASP A 366 -14.13 27.09 1.97
CA ASP A 366 -13.80 26.74 0.59
C ASP A 366 -14.61 25.52 0.16
N GLY A 367 -15.46 25.71 -0.85
CA GLY A 367 -16.27 24.67 -1.47
C GLY A 367 -15.64 24.07 -2.73
N SER A 368 -14.45 24.54 -3.13
CA SER A 368 -13.79 24.05 -4.34
C SER A 368 -13.29 22.61 -4.14
N PHE A 369 -13.85 21.69 -4.92
CA PHE A 369 -13.46 20.28 -4.84
C PHE A 369 -12.07 20.08 -5.43
N SER A 370 -11.04 20.03 -4.57
CA SER A 370 -9.71 19.65 -5.03
C SER A 370 -9.71 18.18 -5.50
N SER A 371 -9.59 17.98 -6.81
CA SER A 371 -9.38 16.64 -7.38
C SER A 371 -7.94 16.21 -7.12
N SER A 372 -7.62 15.82 -5.89
CA SER A 372 -6.27 15.40 -5.52
C SER A 372 -5.98 14.00 -6.05
N GLY A 373 -5.26 13.94 -7.18
CA GLY A 373 -4.50 12.77 -7.64
C GLY A 373 -5.30 11.61 -8.24
N LYS A 374 -4.90 11.18 -9.45
CA LYS A 374 -5.53 10.16 -10.31
C LYS A 374 -5.69 8.73 -9.71
N ASN A 375 -5.41 8.50 -8.43
CA ASN A 375 -5.50 7.18 -7.79
C ASN A 375 -5.93 7.22 -6.30
N ALA A 376 -6.38 8.36 -5.77
CA ALA A 376 -7.05 8.39 -4.47
C ALA A 376 -8.56 8.19 -4.68
N ASN A 377 -9.22 7.46 -3.79
CA ASN A 377 -10.68 7.46 -3.71
C ASN A 377 -11.17 8.91 -3.82
N HIS A 378 -12.12 9.19 -4.72
CA HIS A 378 -12.66 10.53 -4.97
C HIS A 378 -13.43 11.03 -3.72
N GLN A 379 -12.70 11.34 -2.66
CA GLN A 379 -13.24 11.95 -1.45
C GLN A 379 -13.27 13.46 -1.71
N ARG A 380 -14.48 13.98 -1.85
CA ARG A 380 -14.72 15.40 -1.97
C ARG A 380 -14.69 16.02 -0.58
N ILE A 381 -13.71 16.88 -0.38
CA ILE A 381 -13.41 17.52 0.90
C ILE A 381 -13.76 19.01 0.77
N ILE A 382 -14.46 19.53 1.78
CA ILE A 382 -14.86 20.94 1.92
C ILE A 382 -14.13 21.49 3.16
N SER A 383 -13.54 22.68 3.06
CA SER A 383 -13.02 23.36 4.26
C SER A 383 -14.14 24.17 4.90
N ALA A 384 -14.41 23.93 6.18
CA ALA A 384 -15.44 24.65 6.94
C ALA A 384 -14.94 25.10 8.32
N LEU A 385 -15.52 26.21 8.80
CA LEU A 385 -15.34 26.74 10.14
C LEU A 385 -16.36 26.11 11.09
N VAL A 386 -15.87 25.47 12.15
CA VAL A 386 -16.67 24.78 13.17
C VAL A 386 -16.45 25.45 14.53
N ILE A 387 -17.51 25.58 15.34
CA ILE A 387 -17.42 26.07 16.74
C ILE A 387 -17.67 24.90 17.69
N SER A 388 -16.76 24.66 18.63
CA SER A 388 -16.88 23.64 19.67
C SER A 388 -16.71 24.23 21.08
N GLN A 389 -17.16 23.52 22.11
CA GLN A 389 -16.89 23.87 23.51
C GLN A 389 -15.47 23.44 23.91
N SER A 390 -14.82 24.23 24.75
CA SER A 390 -13.55 23.90 25.41
C SER A 390 -13.70 22.60 26.21
N GLY A 391 -12.96 21.56 25.81
CA GLY A 391 -13.02 20.22 26.40
C GLY A 391 -13.45 19.13 25.41
N ASN A 392 -14.32 19.45 24.45
CA ASN A 392 -14.64 18.54 23.34
C ASN A 392 -13.58 18.68 22.24
N ARG A 393 -12.47 17.97 22.42
CA ARG A 393 -11.46 17.81 21.38
C ARG A 393 -12.11 17.03 20.24
N LEU A 394 -12.56 17.72 19.20
CA LEU A 394 -13.08 17.08 18.00
C LEU A 394 -11.94 16.27 17.39
N LEU A 395 -12.02 14.95 17.54
CA LEU A 395 -11.05 13.92 17.19
C LEU A 395 -10.48 14.12 15.76
N THR A 396 -9.20 13.78 15.59
CA THR A 396 -8.41 13.92 14.35
C THR A 396 -8.74 12.83 13.32
N ASP A 397 -8.26 12.95 12.08
CA ASP A 397 -8.41 11.90 11.05
C ASP A 397 -7.80 10.54 11.49
N LEU A 398 -6.84 10.56 12.41
CA LEU A 398 -6.26 9.38 13.03
C LEU A 398 -7.25 8.66 13.95
N ASP A 399 -8.06 9.41 14.68
CA ASP A 399 -9.07 8.87 15.58
C ASP A 399 -10.27 8.28 14.80
N ARG A 400 -10.60 8.86 13.62
CA ARG A 400 -11.55 8.25 12.66
C ARG A 400 -11.10 6.87 12.20
N LEU A 401 -9.79 6.68 12.00
CA LEU A 401 -9.24 5.40 11.57
C LEU A 401 -9.36 4.33 12.68
N ILE A 402 -9.17 4.75 13.93
CA ILE A 402 -9.26 3.89 15.13
C ILE A 402 -10.72 3.51 15.42
N LEU A 403 -11.68 4.43 15.24
CA LEU A 403 -13.10 4.16 15.47
C LEU A 403 -13.77 3.36 14.34
N LYS A 404 -13.38 3.57 13.07
CA LYS A 404 -13.89 2.77 11.94
C LYS A 404 -13.55 1.28 12.02
N GLU A 405 -12.51 0.88 12.75
CA GLU A 405 -12.19 -0.52 12.95
C GLU A 405 -13.17 -1.24 13.90
N ASN A 406 -13.93 -0.52 14.74
CA ASN A 406 -14.60 -1.15 15.89
C ASN A 406 -16.12 -1.02 15.98
N GLU A 407 -16.81 -0.04 15.38
CA GLU A 407 -18.27 0.08 15.56
C GLU A 407 -18.99 0.49 14.26
N LYS A 408 -20.05 -0.26 13.92
CA LYS A 408 -21.05 0.17 12.93
C LYS A 408 -21.72 1.45 13.48
N MET A 409 -22.03 2.39 12.57
CA MET A 409 -22.84 3.59 12.83
C MET A 409 -23.94 3.29 13.85
N PHE A 410 -23.91 3.97 14.98
CA PHE A 410 -25.09 4.05 15.80
C PHE A 410 -26.03 5.05 15.10
N ILE A 411 -27.33 4.81 15.18
CA ILE A 411 -28.31 5.81 14.82
C ILE A 411 -28.80 6.30 16.18
N LEU A 412 -28.08 7.23 16.78
CA LEU A 412 -28.66 7.94 17.90
C LEU A 412 -29.86 8.77 17.38
N PRO A 413 -31.01 8.78 18.10
CA PRO A 413 -32.07 9.73 17.80
C PRO A 413 -31.46 11.12 17.82
N VAL A 414 -31.82 11.98 16.85
CA VAL A 414 -31.31 13.35 16.70
C VAL A 414 -31.33 14.03 18.06
N GLN A 415 -30.20 14.04 18.76
CA GLN A 415 -30.06 14.81 19.98
C GLN A 415 -29.90 16.24 19.50
N LYS A 416 -30.97 17.03 19.66
CA LYS A 416 -30.84 18.48 19.63
C LYS A 416 -29.74 18.82 20.63
N TRP A 417 -28.73 19.56 20.18
CA TRP A 417 -27.69 20.06 21.05
C TRP A 417 -28.34 20.95 22.13
N SER A 418 -28.63 20.39 23.30
CA SER A 418 -29.08 21.16 24.46
C SER A 418 -27.84 21.77 25.12
N ILE A 419 -27.88 23.09 25.29
CA ILE A 419 -26.96 23.77 26.21
C ILE A 419 -27.64 23.65 27.57
N ASP A 420 -27.01 22.94 28.52
CA ASP A 420 -27.41 23.03 29.91
C ASP A 420 -27.41 24.51 30.31
N GLN A 421 -28.55 25.02 30.78
CA GLN A 421 -28.77 26.45 31.05
C GLN A 421 -27.90 27.00 32.20
N ASN A 422 -26.97 26.22 32.75
CA ASN A 422 -26.21 26.53 33.96
C ASN A 422 -24.77 26.99 33.73
N GLU A 423 -24.37 27.40 32.53
CA GLU A 423 -22.99 27.82 32.29
C GLU A 423 -22.90 29.21 31.64
N GLN A 424 -22.89 30.23 32.48
CA GLN A 424 -22.41 31.57 32.11
C GLN A 424 -20.89 31.64 31.88
N GLU A 425 -20.14 30.52 31.95
CA GLU A 425 -18.67 30.51 31.85
C GLU A 425 -18.09 29.33 31.04
N GLN A 426 -18.77 28.82 30.00
CA GLN A 426 -18.13 27.85 29.10
C GLN A 426 -17.41 28.51 27.92
N LYS A 427 -16.07 28.36 27.89
CA LYS A 427 -15.18 28.84 26.82
C LYS A 427 -15.49 28.15 25.49
N LEU A 428 -15.81 28.92 24.46
CA LEU A 428 -16.04 28.44 23.09
C LEU A 428 -14.76 28.58 22.26
N ILE A 429 -14.45 27.58 21.44
CA ILE A 429 -13.26 27.51 20.57
C ILE A 429 -13.73 27.39 19.12
N TYR A 430 -13.05 28.02 18.17
CA TYR A 430 -13.30 27.83 16.74
C TYR A 430 -12.16 27.04 16.08
N GLN A 431 -12.49 26.18 15.12
CA GLN A 431 -11.52 25.37 14.38
C GLN A 431 -11.88 25.30 12.89
N ILE A 432 -10.86 25.40 12.02
CA ILE A 432 -11.00 25.15 10.58
C ILE A 432 -10.70 23.67 10.31
N LYS A 433 -11.69 22.95 9.76
CA LYS A 433 -11.58 21.53 9.44
C LYS A 433 -11.92 21.24 7.98
N ASN A 434 -11.28 20.18 7.48
CA ASN A 434 -11.60 19.55 6.21
C ASN A 434 -12.65 18.47 6.45
N ILE A 435 -13.79 18.60 5.78
CA ILE A 435 -14.99 17.80 6.05
C ILE A 435 -15.39 17.09 4.78
N ASN A 436 -15.73 15.81 4.90
CA ASN A 436 -16.18 15.03 3.77
C ASN A 436 -17.67 15.33 3.51
N ILE A 437 -18.10 15.32 2.25
CA ILE A 437 -19.52 15.50 1.89
C ILE A 437 -20.42 14.49 2.63
N THR A 438 -19.93 13.29 2.91
CA THR A 438 -20.67 12.24 3.65
C THR A 438 -21.08 12.66 5.07
N ASP A 439 -20.41 13.66 5.64
CA ASP A 439 -20.64 14.12 7.01
C ASP A 439 -21.62 15.30 7.05
N LEU A 440 -22.10 15.74 5.89
CA LEU A 440 -23.04 16.85 5.75
C LEU A 440 -24.47 16.36 5.98
N LEU A 441 -25.16 16.99 6.93
CA LEU A 441 -26.53 16.65 7.32
C LEU A 441 -27.54 17.48 6.52
N ASP A 442 -27.32 18.79 6.45
CA ASP A 442 -28.25 19.75 5.85
C ASP A 442 -27.51 21.00 5.35
N ILE A 443 -28.02 21.61 4.28
CA ILE A 443 -27.52 22.85 3.69
C ILE A 443 -28.60 23.92 3.89
N THR A 444 -28.32 24.89 4.74
CA THR A 444 -29.30 25.95 4.99
C THR A 444 -29.29 27.00 3.87
N ASN A 445 -30.43 27.67 3.68
CA ASN A 445 -30.55 28.79 2.75
C ASN A 445 -29.86 30.08 3.26
N GLU A 446 -29.40 30.10 4.52
CA GLU A 446 -28.73 31.25 5.10
C GLU A 446 -27.27 31.35 4.62
N MET A 447 -26.89 32.55 4.20
CA MET A 447 -25.52 32.88 3.79
C MET A 447 -25.04 34.12 4.52
N ILE A 448 -23.74 34.15 4.79
CA ILE A 448 -23.04 35.32 5.30
C ILE A 448 -22.30 35.94 4.10
N PRO A 449 -22.73 37.12 3.63
CA PRO A 449 -22.08 37.77 2.49
C PRO A 449 -20.68 38.27 2.89
N ASN A 450 -19.74 38.28 1.93
CA ASN A 450 -18.40 38.84 2.04
C ASN A 450 -17.45 38.16 3.05
N ILE A 451 -17.43 36.82 3.08
CA ILE A 451 -16.38 36.06 3.78
C ILE A 451 -15.20 35.82 2.84
N ASN A 452 -14.02 36.34 3.16
CA ASN A 452 -12.79 36.10 2.40
C ASN A 452 -12.01 34.91 2.98
N TYR A 453 -11.91 33.82 2.22
CA TYR A 453 -11.22 32.59 2.62
C TYR A 453 -9.75 32.81 2.97
N ASN A 454 -9.05 33.62 2.17
CA ASN A 454 -7.60 33.79 2.28
C ASN A 454 -7.22 34.62 3.53
N GLU A 455 -8.01 35.64 3.87
CA GLU A 455 -7.79 36.46 5.08
C GLU A 455 -7.96 35.62 6.35
N ILE A 456 -9.00 34.77 6.40
CA ILE A 456 -9.26 33.87 7.53
C ILE A 456 -8.16 32.81 7.68
N LEU A 457 -7.66 32.27 6.56
CA LEU A 457 -6.56 31.31 6.57
C LEU A 457 -5.24 31.92 7.03
N GLU A 458 -4.87 33.10 6.54
CA GLU A 458 -3.64 33.79 6.94
C GLU A 458 -3.67 34.18 8.42
N GLY A 459 -4.82 34.70 8.90
CA GLY A 459 -5.03 34.98 10.32
C GLY A 459 -4.90 33.73 11.18
N HIS A 460 -5.52 32.62 10.78
CA HIS A 460 -5.46 31.35 11.49
C HIS A 460 -4.06 30.70 11.43
N TRP A 461 -3.34 30.81 10.31
CA TRP A 461 -1.97 30.30 10.16
C TRP A 461 -0.99 31.00 11.09
N ASN A 462 -1.07 32.33 11.19
CA ASN A 462 -0.22 33.12 12.08
C ASN A 462 -0.46 32.78 13.57
N HIS A 463 -1.69 32.41 13.95
CA HIS A 463 -2.00 31.99 15.33
C HIS A 463 -1.63 30.53 15.63
N ARG A 464 -1.58 29.64 14.62
CA ARG A 464 -1.11 28.24 14.80
C ARG A 464 0.36 28.11 15.20
N MET A 465 1.16 29.16 14.99
CA MET A 465 2.58 29.21 15.36
C MET A 465 2.82 29.73 16.81
N GLY A 466 1.76 30.06 17.56
CA GLY A 466 1.84 30.43 18.97
C GLY A 466 1.75 29.25 19.94
N ASP A 467 2.28 29.42 21.15
CA ASP A 467 2.51 28.34 22.14
C ASP A 467 1.25 27.69 22.76
N THR A 468 0.04 28.21 22.49
CA THR A 468 -1.22 27.70 23.06
C THR A 468 -2.22 27.34 21.96
N PHE A 469 -2.33 26.04 21.67
CA PHE A 469 -3.20 25.52 20.61
C PHE A 469 -4.62 25.27 21.13
N ASP A 470 -5.30 26.34 21.54
CA ASP A 470 -6.74 26.45 21.79
C ASP A 470 -7.09 27.95 21.76
N ILE A 471 -7.55 28.46 20.61
CA ILE A 471 -7.81 29.90 20.47
C ILE A 471 -9.13 30.24 21.16
N GLU A 472 -9.04 30.85 22.34
CA GLU A 472 -10.19 31.36 23.09
C GLU A 472 -10.88 32.51 22.32
N LEU A 473 -12.22 32.47 22.30
CA LEU A 473 -13.08 33.40 21.58
C LEU A 473 -12.89 34.88 21.99
N GLU A 474 -12.37 35.14 23.19
CA GLU A 474 -12.14 36.50 23.69
C GLU A 474 -10.83 37.11 23.18
N SER A 475 -9.81 36.28 22.89
CA SER A 475 -8.49 36.76 22.44
C SER A 475 -8.48 37.28 20.99
N THR A 476 -9.51 36.92 20.20
CA THR A 476 -9.65 37.27 18.78
C THR A 476 -10.59 38.44 18.52
N MET A 477 -11.11 39.08 19.58
CA MET A 477 -11.93 40.29 19.51
C MET A 477 -11.20 41.50 18.89
N GLY A 478 -9.92 41.39 18.51
CA GLY A 478 -9.14 42.45 17.88
C GLY A 478 -9.09 42.45 16.34
N THR A 479 -9.05 41.28 15.67
CA THR A 479 -8.30 41.22 14.40
C THR A 479 -9.10 40.95 13.11
N ASP A 480 -10.37 40.52 13.15
CA ASP A 480 -11.07 40.28 11.88
C ASP A 480 -12.61 40.50 11.95
N LYS A 481 -13.11 41.49 11.19
CA LYS A 481 -14.52 41.93 11.23
C LYS A 481 -15.46 40.88 10.61
N ALA A 482 -14.98 40.13 9.61
CA ALA A 482 -15.75 39.07 8.94
C ALA A 482 -15.88 37.81 9.81
N LEU A 483 -14.79 37.41 10.49
CA LEU A 483 -14.80 36.29 11.43
C LEU A 483 -15.72 36.56 12.64
N LYS A 484 -15.73 37.79 13.16
CA LYS A 484 -16.66 38.22 14.23
C LYS A 484 -18.13 38.09 13.82
N GLN A 485 -18.49 38.58 12.64
CA GLN A 485 -19.87 38.49 12.11
C GLN A 485 -20.29 37.03 11.89
N ALA A 486 -19.37 36.19 11.42
CA ALA A 486 -19.59 34.76 11.24
C ALA A 486 -19.88 34.04 12.57
N ILE A 487 -19.08 34.35 13.60
CA ILE A 487 -19.20 33.72 14.92
C ILE A 487 -20.44 34.22 15.68
N GLU A 488 -20.75 35.52 15.65
CA GLU A 488 -21.97 36.07 16.26
C GLU A 488 -23.23 35.50 15.61
N LYS A 489 -23.23 35.33 14.28
CA LYS A 489 -24.38 34.74 13.58
C LYS A 489 -24.56 33.27 13.92
N LEU A 490 -23.48 32.48 14.02
CA LEU A 490 -23.54 31.10 14.52
C LEU A 490 -24.07 31.04 15.97
N LYS A 491 -23.67 31.97 16.85
CA LYS A 491 -24.24 32.08 18.22
C LYS A 491 -25.74 32.40 18.18
N SER A 492 -26.17 33.29 17.30
CA SER A 492 -27.59 33.69 17.17
C SER A 492 -28.48 32.55 16.65
N ILE A 493 -28.00 31.77 15.69
CA ILE A 493 -28.70 30.61 15.13
C ILE A 493 -28.82 29.52 16.20
N ARG A 494 -27.75 29.34 16.99
CA ARG A 494 -27.70 28.41 18.12
C ARG A 494 -28.66 28.77 19.26
N GLN A 495 -28.88 30.06 19.51
CA GLN A 495 -29.89 30.52 20.49
C GLN A 495 -31.32 30.33 19.96
N LYS A 496 -31.57 30.58 18.66
CA LYS A 496 -32.90 30.38 18.04
C LYS A 496 -33.32 28.92 17.98
N SER A 497 -32.41 27.98 17.76
CA SER A 497 -32.71 26.54 17.75
C SER A 497 -33.17 26.00 19.11
N ASN A 498 -32.80 26.65 20.21
CA ASN A 498 -33.24 26.30 21.57
C ASN A 498 -34.61 26.91 21.93
N ASN A 499 -34.98 28.05 21.33
CA ASN A 499 -36.23 28.76 21.66
C ASN A 499 -37.45 28.33 20.82
N GLN A 500 -37.27 27.57 19.74
CA GLN A 500 -38.36 26.94 18.98
C GLN A 500 -38.67 25.52 19.51
N SER A 501 -38.63 25.36 20.84
CA SER A 501 -39.04 24.15 21.55
C SER A 501 -40.55 23.95 21.51
#